data_AF-A0A662VI55-F1
#
_entry.id   AF-A0A662VI55-F1
#
_cell.length_a   1.000
_cell.length_b   1.000
_cell.length_c   1.000
_cell.angle_alpha   90.00
_cell.angle_beta   90.00
_cell.angle_gamma   90.00
#
_symmetry.space_group_name_H-M   'P 1'
#
loop_
_entity.id
_entity.type
_entity.pdbx_description
1 polymer ?
#
loop_
_entity_poly.entity_id
_entity_poly.type
_entity_poly.pdbx_seq_one_letter_code
_entity_poly.pdbx_strand_id
1 'polypeptide(L)'
;MLYYLSNYIHLHIVNLIEVIISIIPGSAVLNCNEYVIDLERAVYLSKLLGEVADLIDLLEENDPQYLAVRTIIRRIGAGLGVVAVLGNAVISYQLTSRGEIYWSMFSEWIVEKLPKSIEELEEVHKEFLLKTRYNVYSLKYKLRRLEKFYGSTLAKELVIDPFKYCPDINLLVYKLSRLFQADTSSKTMVFAGKMYYYTCRLKGKTVGGDIDLPVDRRNSLLTITSCIIKTCAKDIKKCVEDLMKPSCRSIVINVWKRISKTSGIPIYRLDSLTWLITGILKTNNYDPIQSYEYLCREIGYCKEKLKELLFALTSCANDKN
;
A
#
# COMPACT_ATOMS: atom_id res chain seq x y z
N MET A 1 13.97 14.37 39.50
CA MET A 1 15.22 13.61 39.35
C MET A 1 15.10 12.39 38.41
N LEU A 2 14.00 11.61 38.47
CA LEU A 2 13.78 10.45 37.59
C LEU A 2 13.59 10.78 36.09
N TYR A 3 13.07 11.97 35.76
CA TYR A 3 12.87 12.41 34.37
C TYR A 3 14.17 12.73 33.61
N TYR A 4 15.22 13.16 34.33
CA TYR A 4 16.53 13.45 33.74
C TYR A 4 17.35 12.18 33.49
N LEU A 5 17.22 11.16 34.33
CA LEU A 5 17.86 9.85 34.15
C LEU A 5 17.30 9.08 32.94
N SER A 6 16.00 9.19 32.67
CA SER A 6 15.38 8.54 31.50
C SER A 6 15.89 9.11 30.17
N ASN A 7 16.07 10.43 30.05
CA ASN A 7 16.61 11.05 28.84
C ASN A 7 18.11 10.79 28.66
N TYR A 8 18.87 10.69 29.75
CA TYR A 8 20.30 10.40 29.69
C TYR A 8 20.59 8.95 29.24
N ILE A 9 19.78 7.99 29.69
CA ILE A 9 19.87 6.58 29.26
C ILE A 9 19.42 6.44 27.80
N HIS A 10 18.40 7.18 27.36
CA HIS A 10 17.92 7.10 25.97
C HIS A 10 18.91 7.68 24.96
N LEU A 11 19.59 8.80 25.29
CA LEU A 11 20.66 9.36 24.45
C LEU A 11 21.89 8.46 24.40
N HIS A 12 22.29 7.86 25.52
CA HIS A 12 23.46 6.98 25.53
C HIS A 12 23.22 5.65 24.80
N ILE A 13 22.00 5.09 24.84
CA ILE A 13 21.67 3.87 24.08
C ILE A 13 21.64 4.15 22.57
N VAL A 14 21.12 5.30 22.13
CA VAL A 14 21.12 5.68 20.71
C VAL A 14 22.56 5.88 20.21
N ASN A 15 23.41 6.57 20.99
CA ASN A 15 24.82 6.74 20.64
C ASN A 15 25.61 5.42 20.67
N LEU A 16 25.31 4.49 21.58
CA LEU A 16 25.94 3.17 21.59
C LEU A 16 25.51 2.31 20.39
N ILE A 17 24.26 2.43 19.93
CA ILE A 17 23.79 1.73 18.72
C ILE A 17 24.49 2.29 17.48
N GLU A 18 24.65 3.61 17.36
CA GLU A 18 25.40 4.23 16.26
C GLU A 18 26.88 3.82 16.25
N VAL A 19 27.51 3.75 17.43
CA VAL A 19 28.91 3.31 17.55
C VAL A 19 29.06 1.82 17.25
N ILE A 20 28.14 0.96 17.68
CA ILE A 20 28.20 -0.49 17.41
C ILE A 20 27.95 -0.80 15.92
N ILE A 21 27.08 -0.05 15.23
CA ILE A 21 26.84 -0.23 13.79
C ILE A 21 28.05 0.20 12.95
N SER A 22 28.87 1.12 13.45
CA SER A 22 30.10 1.59 12.76
C SER A 22 31.24 0.56 12.72
N ILE A 23 31.14 -0.54 13.47
CA ILE A 23 32.20 -1.56 13.59
C ILE A 23 32.00 -2.73 12.61
N ILE A 24 30.91 -2.77 11.83
CA ILE A 24 30.69 -3.78 10.78
C ILE A 24 31.25 -3.25 9.45
N PRO A 25 32.39 -3.75 8.94
CA PRO A 25 32.93 -3.28 7.68
C PRO A 25 32.02 -3.76 6.54
N GLY A 26 31.31 -2.82 5.91
CA GLY A 26 30.48 -3.08 4.72
C GLY A 26 29.01 -2.64 4.79
N SER A 27 28.49 -2.19 5.94
CA SER A 27 27.17 -1.56 5.98
C SER A 27 27.28 -0.05 5.82
N ALA A 28 27.11 0.45 4.60
CA ALA A 28 26.84 1.86 4.39
C ALA A 28 25.57 2.22 5.17
N VAL A 29 25.71 2.98 6.26
CA VAL A 29 24.58 3.56 6.98
C VAL A 29 23.89 4.51 6.01
N LEU A 30 22.68 4.16 5.57
CA LEU A 30 21.88 5.02 4.71
C LEU A 30 21.45 6.26 5.49
N ASN A 31 22.06 7.40 5.17
CA ASN A 31 21.69 8.69 5.73
C ASN A 31 20.46 9.25 5.00
N CYS A 32 19.26 8.96 5.52
CA CYS A 32 18.02 9.48 4.94
C CYS A 32 17.87 11.01 5.10
N ASN A 33 18.76 11.71 5.82
CA ASN A 33 18.73 13.17 5.98
C ASN A 33 19.15 13.93 4.71
N GLU A 34 19.64 13.24 3.69
CA GLU A 34 20.04 13.84 2.40
C GLU A 34 18.84 14.16 1.49
N TYR A 35 17.61 13.75 1.84
CA TYR A 35 16.43 14.04 1.05
C TYR A 35 15.81 15.40 1.40
N VAL A 36 15.93 16.35 0.46
CA VAL A 36 15.26 17.66 0.58
C VAL A 36 13.80 17.53 0.12
N ILE A 37 12.88 17.76 1.06
CA ILE A 37 11.44 17.71 0.85
C ILE A 37 10.90 19.11 0.56
N ASP A 38 10.23 19.28 -0.57
CA ASP A 38 9.48 20.49 -0.91
C ASP A 38 8.05 20.40 -0.35
N LEU A 39 7.85 21.04 0.80
CA LEU A 39 6.55 21.07 1.48
C LEU A 39 5.54 21.98 0.80
N GLU A 40 5.98 23.05 0.14
CA GLU A 40 5.10 23.91 -0.64
C GLU A 40 4.55 23.15 -1.83
N ARG A 41 5.39 22.35 -2.49
CA ARG A 41 4.98 21.45 -3.57
C ARG A 41 3.96 20.42 -3.10
N ALA A 42 4.18 19.80 -1.94
CA ALA A 42 3.21 18.86 -1.36
C ALA A 42 1.87 19.55 -1.07
N VAL A 43 1.87 20.79 -0.55
CA VAL A 43 0.65 21.58 -0.30
C VAL A 43 -0.04 21.93 -1.61
N TYR A 44 0.68 22.35 -2.64
CA TYR A 44 0.13 22.63 -3.96
C TYR A 44 -0.60 21.41 -4.54
N LEU A 45 0.06 20.24 -4.54
CA LEU A 45 -0.53 18.99 -5.01
C LEU A 45 -1.76 18.59 -4.20
N SER A 46 -1.75 18.82 -2.88
CA SER A 46 -2.90 18.50 -2.03
C SER A 46 -4.15 19.32 -2.36
N LYS A 47 -3.98 20.60 -2.76
CA LYS A 47 -5.09 21.45 -3.20
C LYS A 47 -5.67 20.94 -4.52
N LEU A 48 -4.81 20.65 -5.51
CA LEU A 48 -5.24 20.05 -6.77
C LEU A 48 -5.99 18.74 -6.55
N LEU A 49 -5.47 17.88 -5.67
CA LEU A 49 -6.12 16.60 -5.32
C LEU A 49 -7.48 16.79 -4.65
N GLY A 50 -7.64 17.79 -3.79
CA GLY A 50 -8.94 18.13 -3.18
C GLY A 50 -9.99 18.51 -4.22
N GLU A 51 -9.59 19.24 -5.27
CA GLU A 51 -10.49 19.63 -6.37
C GLU A 51 -10.87 18.47 -7.32
N VAL A 52 -10.13 17.36 -7.27
CA VAL A 52 -10.44 16.14 -8.02
C VAL A 52 -10.71 14.94 -7.12
N ALA A 53 -11.18 15.16 -5.89
CA ALA A 53 -11.38 14.09 -4.91
C ALA A 53 -12.34 12.99 -5.38
N ASP A 54 -13.31 13.32 -6.24
CA ASP A 54 -14.27 12.37 -6.84
C ASP A 54 -13.61 11.41 -7.85
N LEU A 55 -12.44 11.74 -8.39
CA LEU A 55 -11.63 10.79 -9.16
C LEU A 55 -11.26 9.56 -8.33
N ILE A 56 -11.06 9.70 -7.02
CA ILE A 56 -10.63 8.60 -6.14
C ILE A 56 -11.67 7.48 -6.13
N ASP A 57 -12.96 7.83 -6.11
CA ASP A 57 -14.04 6.85 -6.15
C ASP A 57 -13.99 6.01 -7.43
N LEU A 58 -13.82 6.69 -8.57
CA LEU A 58 -13.72 6.06 -9.90
C LEU A 58 -12.47 5.20 -10.02
N LEU A 59 -11.32 5.69 -9.53
CA LEU A 59 -10.07 4.93 -9.55
C LEU A 59 -10.19 3.64 -8.75
N GLU A 60 -10.71 3.72 -7.53
CA GLU A 60 -10.93 2.53 -6.70
C GLU A 60 -11.98 1.57 -7.32
N GLU A 61 -13.03 2.07 -7.98
CA GLU A 61 -14.02 1.23 -8.68
C GLU A 61 -13.45 0.48 -9.88
N ASN A 62 -12.43 1.07 -10.51
CA ASN A 62 -11.70 0.48 -11.64
C ASN A 62 -10.40 -0.25 -11.21
N ASP A 63 -10.06 -0.29 -9.92
CA ASP A 63 -8.90 -1.02 -9.43
C ASP A 63 -9.13 -2.53 -9.61
N PRO A 64 -8.28 -3.26 -10.36
CA PRO A 64 -8.41 -4.71 -10.52
C PRO A 64 -8.44 -5.48 -9.19
N GLN A 65 -7.77 -4.96 -8.15
CA GLN A 65 -7.79 -5.55 -6.81
C GLN A 65 -9.15 -5.35 -6.14
N TYR A 66 -9.78 -4.19 -6.30
CA TYR A 66 -11.16 -3.95 -5.83
C TYR A 66 -12.16 -4.86 -6.54
N LEU A 67 -12.01 -5.04 -7.86
CA LEU A 67 -12.83 -5.95 -8.66
C LEU A 67 -12.69 -7.41 -8.22
N ALA A 68 -11.46 -7.86 -7.92
CA ALA A 68 -11.19 -9.18 -7.37
C ALA A 68 -11.84 -9.35 -5.98
N VAL A 69 -11.64 -8.40 -5.07
CA VAL A 69 -12.28 -8.40 -3.74
C VAL A 69 -13.81 -8.47 -3.88
N ARG A 70 -14.40 -7.66 -4.77
CA ARG A 70 -15.83 -7.66 -5.06
C ARG A 70 -16.34 -9.02 -5.51
N THR A 71 -15.60 -9.66 -6.41
CA THR A 71 -15.94 -10.99 -6.93
C THR A 71 -15.90 -12.04 -5.82
N ILE A 72 -14.84 -12.06 -5.02
CA ILE A 72 -14.69 -12.95 -3.86
C ILE A 72 -15.88 -12.76 -2.90
N ILE A 73 -16.10 -11.55 -2.39
CA ILE A 73 -17.16 -11.27 -1.39
C ILE A 73 -18.55 -11.66 -1.91
N ARG A 74 -18.84 -11.41 -3.20
CA ARG A 74 -20.15 -11.72 -3.79
C ARG A 74 -20.38 -13.21 -3.98
N ARG A 75 -19.33 -13.99 -4.26
CA ARG A 75 -19.45 -15.40 -4.66
C ARG A 75 -19.26 -16.39 -3.50
N ILE A 76 -18.38 -16.07 -2.55
CA ILE A 76 -18.11 -16.94 -1.40
C ILE A 76 -18.72 -16.43 -0.08
N GLY A 77 -19.34 -15.25 -0.11
CA GLY A 77 -19.98 -14.65 1.07
C GLY A 77 -19.02 -13.79 1.90
N ALA A 78 -19.56 -12.95 2.78
CA ALA A 78 -18.78 -11.95 3.50
C ALA A 78 -17.76 -12.54 4.48
N GLY A 79 -18.14 -13.55 5.27
CA GLY A 79 -17.24 -14.17 6.27
C GLY A 79 -16.01 -14.80 5.64
N LEU A 80 -16.19 -15.88 4.89
CA LEU A 80 -15.07 -16.53 4.19
C LEU A 80 -14.40 -15.59 3.18
N GLY A 81 -15.16 -14.69 2.55
CA GLY A 81 -14.63 -13.72 1.61
C GLY A 81 -13.63 -12.75 2.21
N VAL A 82 -13.95 -12.13 3.35
CA VAL A 82 -13.04 -11.23 4.05
C VAL A 82 -11.77 -11.97 4.50
N VAL A 83 -11.92 -13.20 5.00
CA VAL A 83 -10.78 -14.04 5.39
C VAL A 83 -9.93 -14.40 4.18
N ALA A 84 -10.52 -14.75 3.04
CA ALA A 84 -9.79 -15.02 1.79
C ALA A 84 -8.99 -13.80 1.33
N VAL A 85 -9.61 -12.61 1.35
CA VAL A 85 -8.99 -11.34 0.97
C VAL A 85 -7.79 -11.03 1.87
N LEU A 86 -7.95 -11.13 3.19
CA LEU A 86 -6.87 -10.85 4.13
C LEU A 86 -5.76 -11.90 4.06
N GLY A 87 -6.12 -13.18 3.95
CA GLY A 87 -5.17 -14.27 3.74
C GLY A 87 -4.31 -14.01 2.50
N ASN A 88 -4.93 -13.53 1.42
CA ASN A 88 -4.20 -13.24 0.18
C ASN A 88 -3.32 -11.99 0.31
N ALA A 89 -3.83 -10.94 0.97
CA ALA A 89 -3.09 -9.71 1.16
C ALA A 89 -1.81 -9.92 2.00
N VAL A 90 -1.86 -10.74 3.06
CA VAL A 90 -0.70 -10.96 3.94
C VAL A 90 0.44 -11.77 3.30
N ILE A 91 0.21 -12.33 2.10
CA ILE A 91 1.22 -13.01 1.28
C ILE A 91 1.48 -12.34 -0.08
N SER A 92 0.86 -11.17 -0.32
CA SER A 92 0.99 -10.41 -1.58
C SER A 92 2.30 -9.61 -1.64
N TYR A 93 3.43 -10.29 -1.52
CA TYR A 93 4.78 -9.69 -1.58
C TYR A 93 5.72 -10.55 -2.42
N GLN A 94 6.69 -9.91 -3.09
CA GLN A 94 7.63 -10.59 -3.99
C GLN A 94 6.90 -11.50 -4.99
N LEU A 95 5.87 -10.95 -5.63
CA LEU A 95 5.09 -11.67 -6.64
C LEU A 95 5.96 -11.96 -7.86
N THR A 96 5.75 -13.11 -8.49
CA THR A 96 6.36 -13.47 -9.78
C THR A 96 5.54 -12.97 -10.96
N SER A 97 4.38 -12.38 -10.69
CA SER A 97 3.47 -11.76 -11.64
C SER A 97 3.14 -10.32 -11.23
N ARG A 98 2.45 -9.59 -12.10
CA ARG A 98 1.86 -8.28 -11.75
C ARG A 98 0.78 -8.48 -10.68
N GLY A 99 0.68 -7.56 -9.71
CA GLY A 99 -0.30 -7.66 -8.62
C GLY A 99 -1.74 -7.74 -9.11
N GLU A 100 -2.03 -7.01 -10.18
CA GLU A 100 -3.30 -6.99 -10.92
C GLU A 100 -3.71 -8.38 -11.40
N ILE A 101 -2.77 -9.10 -12.00
CA ILE A 101 -2.96 -10.46 -12.52
C ILE A 101 -3.12 -11.42 -11.34
N TYR A 102 -2.25 -11.31 -10.33
CA TYR A 102 -2.29 -12.17 -9.15
C TYR A 102 -3.65 -12.15 -8.44
N TRP A 103 -4.19 -10.96 -8.17
CA TRP A 103 -5.48 -10.80 -7.50
C TRP A 103 -6.66 -11.32 -8.34
N SER A 104 -6.63 -11.07 -9.65
CA SER A 104 -7.67 -11.58 -10.57
C SER A 104 -7.67 -13.11 -10.60
N MET A 105 -6.49 -13.72 -10.77
CA MET A 105 -6.33 -15.18 -10.81
C MET A 105 -6.67 -15.85 -9.49
N PHE A 106 -6.32 -15.23 -8.36
CA PHE A 106 -6.72 -15.73 -7.04
C PHE A 106 -8.24 -15.70 -6.86
N SER A 107 -8.88 -14.61 -7.28
CA SER A 107 -10.34 -14.47 -7.23
C SER A 107 -11.04 -15.56 -8.06
N GLU A 108 -10.60 -15.77 -9.29
CA GLU A 108 -11.13 -16.82 -10.17
C GLU A 108 -10.96 -18.21 -9.53
N TRP A 109 -9.76 -18.51 -9.02
CA TRP A 109 -9.46 -19.80 -8.38
C TRP A 109 -10.37 -20.10 -7.18
N ILE A 110 -10.52 -19.15 -6.27
CA ILE A 110 -11.36 -19.31 -5.07
C ILE A 110 -12.84 -19.46 -5.45
N VAL A 111 -13.29 -18.73 -6.47
CA VAL A 111 -14.68 -18.80 -6.95
C VAL A 111 -14.95 -20.09 -7.72
N GLU A 112 -13.95 -20.70 -8.35
CA GLU A 112 -14.09 -22.02 -8.95
C GLU A 112 -14.25 -23.10 -7.88
N LYS A 113 -13.44 -23.04 -6.80
CA LYS A 113 -13.44 -24.07 -5.75
C LYS A 113 -14.57 -23.90 -4.72
N LEU A 114 -15.08 -22.68 -4.51
CA LEU A 114 -16.19 -22.36 -3.59
C LEU A 114 -16.08 -23.00 -2.18
N PRO A 115 -14.98 -22.74 -1.43
CA PRO A 115 -14.80 -23.32 -0.11
C PRO A 115 -15.95 -22.97 0.85
N LYS A 116 -16.32 -23.91 1.72
CA LYS A 116 -17.45 -23.82 2.66
C LYS A 116 -17.04 -23.62 4.12
N SER A 117 -15.76 -23.79 4.43
CA SER A 117 -15.20 -23.59 5.77
C SER A 117 -13.86 -22.84 5.70
N ILE A 118 -13.33 -22.45 6.87
CA ILE A 118 -12.00 -21.82 6.98
C ILE A 118 -10.93 -22.83 6.56
N GLU A 119 -11.10 -24.09 6.94
CA GLU A 119 -10.18 -25.19 6.68
C GLU A 119 -10.12 -25.49 5.17
N GLU A 120 -11.28 -25.57 4.50
CA GLU A 120 -11.33 -25.73 3.04
C GLU A 120 -10.73 -24.51 2.32
N LEU A 121 -10.99 -23.31 2.83
CA LEU A 121 -10.44 -22.07 2.27
C LEU A 121 -8.91 -22.03 2.37
N GLU A 122 -8.35 -22.46 3.49
CA GLU A 122 -6.90 -22.57 3.68
C GLU A 122 -6.29 -23.54 2.66
N GLU A 123 -6.86 -24.74 2.51
CA GLU A 123 -6.35 -25.75 1.58
C GLU A 123 -6.44 -25.29 0.12
N VAL A 124 -7.57 -24.72 -0.29
CA VAL A 124 -7.73 -24.13 -1.64
C VAL A 124 -6.69 -23.03 -1.90
N HIS A 125 -6.37 -22.22 -0.88
CA HIS A 125 -5.39 -21.14 -1.02
C HIS A 125 -3.96 -21.67 -1.08
N LYS A 126 -3.60 -22.68 -0.28
CA LYS A 126 -2.31 -23.37 -0.41
C LYS A 126 -2.18 -24.02 -1.78
N GLU A 127 -3.24 -24.68 -2.25
CA GLU A 127 -3.28 -25.30 -3.58
C GLU A 127 -3.02 -24.29 -4.69
N PHE A 128 -3.63 -23.10 -4.63
CA PHE A 128 -3.38 -22.02 -5.57
C PHE A 128 -1.89 -21.66 -5.66
N LEU A 129 -1.21 -21.53 -4.53
CA LEU A 129 0.22 -21.22 -4.50
C LEU A 129 1.11 -22.36 -5.01
N LEU A 130 0.70 -23.61 -4.77
CA LEU A 130 1.46 -24.80 -5.15
C LEU A 130 1.28 -25.17 -6.62
N LYS A 131 0.10 -24.92 -7.19
CA LYS A 131 -0.25 -25.31 -8.57
C LYS A 131 -0.10 -24.19 -9.59
N THR A 132 0.07 -22.94 -9.15
CA THR A 132 0.22 -21.79 -10.06
C THR A 132 1.59 -21.14 -9.94
N ARG A 133 1.95 -20.36 -10.97
CA ARG A 133 3.22 -19.64 -11.03
C ARG A 133 3.15 -18.18 -10.57
N TYR A 134 2.00 -17.72 -10.05
CA TYR A 134 1.76 -16.29 -9.84
C TYR A 134 2.47 -15.71 -8.60
N ASN A 135 2.78 -16.56 -7.62
CA ASN A 135 3.35 -16.13 -6.34
C ASN A 135 4.30 -17.17 -5.70
N VAL A 136 5.29 -17.63 -6.45
CA VAL A 136 6.15 -18.78 -6.06
C VAL A 136 7.41 -18.40 -5.27
N TYR A 137 7.81 -17.12 -5.26
CA TYR A 137 9.00 -16.71 -4.51
C TYR A 137 8.78 -16.83 -3.01
N SER A 138 9.76 -17.37 -2.26
CA SER A 138 9.64 -17.58 -0.81
C SER A 138 8.39 -18.39 -0.39
N LEU A 139 7.95 -19.33 -1.23
CA LEU A 139 6.71 -20.10 -1.06
C LEU A 139 6.57 -20.72 0.34
N LYS A 140 7.63 -21.35 0.87
CA LYS A 140 7.65 -21.93 2.23
C LYS A 140 7.29 -20.91 3.33
N TYR A 141 7.68 -19.64 3.18
CA TYR A 141 7.32 -18.59 4.13
C TYR A 141 5.86 -18.17 3.98
N LYS A 142 5.36 -18.09 2.74
CA LYS A 142 3.97 -17.74 2.45
C LYS A 142 3.00 -18.81 2.96
N LEU A 143 3.30 -20.08 2.74
CA LEU A 143 2.50 -21.20 3.26
C LEU A 143 2.39 -21.15 4.80
N ARG A 144 3.52 -20.93 5.50
CA ARG A 144 3.50 -20.75 6.97
C ARG A 144 2.70 -19.52 7.42
N ARG A 145 2.73 -18.43 6.65
CA ARG A 145 1.92 -17.25 6.95
C ARG A 145 0.43 -17.52 6.77
N LEU A 146 0.05 -18.29 5.75
CA LEU A 146 -1.33 -18.73 5.55
C LEU A 146 -1.80 -19.60 6.71
N GLU A 147 -1.05 -20.64 7.06
CA GLU A 147 -1.35 -21.52 8.20
C GLU A 147 -1.54 -20.72 9.49
N LYS A 148 -0.62 -19.80 9.77
CA LYS A 148 -0.72 -18.92 10.93
C LYS A 148 -1.96 -18.01 10.90
N PHE A 149 -2.34 -17.52 9.72
CA PHE A 149 -3.51 -16.65 9.56
C PHE A 149 -4.82 -17.41 9.72
N TYR A 150 -5.01 -18.48 8.95
CA TYR A 150 -6.24 -19.27 8.95
C TYR A 150 -6.48 -19.95 10.30
N GLY A 151 -5.41 -20.42 10.96
CA GLY A 151 -5.49 -20.97 12.33
C GLY A 151 -5.69 -19.92 13.45
N SER A 152 -5.70 -18.62 13.14
CA SER A 152 -5.76 -17.57 14.16
C SER A 152 -7.18 -17.32 14.69
N THR A 153 -7.25 -16.79 15.92
CA THR A 153 -8.51 -16.26 16.48
C THR A 153 -9.07 -15.11 15.63
N LEU A 154 -8.19 -14.31 15.00
CA LEU A 154 -8.59 -13.22 14.11
C LEU A 154 -9.39 -13.73 12.91
N ALA A 155 -8.95 -14.80 12.25
CA ALA A 155 -9.70 -15.38 11.13
C ALA A 155 -11.09 -15.86 11.56
N LYS A 156 -11.20 -16.52 12.72
CA LYS A 156 -12.48 -16.97 13.29
C LYS A 156 -13.40 -15.79 13.62
N GLU A 157 -12.87 -14.74 14.23
CA GLU A 157 -13.63 -13.50 14.51
C GLU A 157 -14.20 -12.90 13.22
N LEU A 158 -13.41 -12.86 12.15
CA LEU A 158 -13.80 -12.28 10.85
C LEU A 158 -14.82 -13.13 10.08
N VAL A 159 -14.87 -14.44 10.30
CA VAL A 159 -15.96 -15.26 9.74
C VAL A 159 -17.30 -14.90 10.40
N ILE A 160 -17.30 -14.69 11.71
CA ILE A 160 -18.50 -14.40 12.51
C ILE A 160 -18.96 -12.95 12.27
N ASP A 161 -18.05 -11.99 12.38
CA ASP A 161 -18.30 -10.57 12.15
C ASP A 161 -17.28 -10.00 11.15
N PRO A 162 -17.56 -10.10 9.84
CA PRO A 162 -16.61 -9.73 8.79
C PRO A 162 -16.28 -8.24 8.77
N PHE A 163 -17.14 -7.40 9.34
CA PHE A 163 -17.03 -5.94 9.30
C PHE A 163 -16.69 -5.31 10.65
N LYS A 164 -16.34 -6.15 11.64
CA LYS A 164 -15.95 -5.75 13.00
C LYS A 164 -14.96 -4.60 13.06
N TYR A 165 -14.00 -4.56 12.13
CA TYR A 165 -12.91 -3.60 12.13
C TYR A 165 -13.11 -2.45 11.15
N CYS A 166 -14.26 -2.33 10.46
CA CYS A 166 -14.50 -1.17 9.60
C CYS A 166 -14.44 0.16 10.37
N PRO A 167 -14.98 0.28 11.61
CA PRO A 167 -14.87 1.52 12.38
C PRO A 167 -13.44 1.90 12.80
N ASP A 168 -12.51 0.94 12.81
CA ASP A 168 -11.11 1.16 13.16
C ASP A 168 -10.21 0.14 12.45
N ILE A 169 -9.76 0.50 11.25
CA ILE A 169 -8.85 -0.35 10.45
C ILE A 169 -7.43 -0.41 11.05
N ASN A 170 -7.03 0.55 11.90
CA ASN A 170 -5.74 0.50 12.59
C ASN A 170 -5.70 -0.67 13.56
N LEU A 171 -6.82 -0.97 14.23
CA LEU A 171 -6.92 -2.12 15.12
C LEU A 171 -6.72 -3.45 14.36
N LEU A 172 -7.28 -3.58 13.15
CA LEU A 172 -7.03 -4.76 12.31
C LEU A 172 -5.56 -4.88 11.94
N VAL A 173 -4.94 -3.79 11.46
CA VAL A 173 -3.51 -3.77 11.11
C VAL A 173 -2.65 -4.10 12.32
N TYR A 174 -2.97 -3.57 13.50
CA TYR A 174 -2.29 -3.90 14.75
C TYR A 174 -2.39 -5.39 15.08
N LYS A 175 -3.57 -5.99 14.98
CA LYS A 175 -3.76 -7.43 15.21
C LYS A 175 -2.97 -8.29 14.22
N LEU A 176 -2.96 -7.92 12.93
CA LEU A 176 -2.14 -8.59 11.92
C LEU A 176 -0.64 -8.44 12.22
N SER A 177 -0.19 -7.24 12.59
CA SER A 177 1.19 -6.97 13.00
C SER A 177 1.63 -7.82 14.19
N ARG A 178 0.79 -7.96 15.22
CA ARG A 178 1.06 -8.85 16.36
C ARG A 178 1.10 -10.31 15.93
N LEU A 179 0.18 -10.74 15.07
CA LEU A 179 0.16 -12.09 14.54
C LEU A 179 1.44 -12.42 13.77
N PHE A 180 1.97 -11.48 12.98
CA PHE A 180 3.16 -11.73 12.15
C PHE A 180 4.47 -11.20 12.72
N GLN A 181 4.47 -10.63 13.93
CA GLN A 181 5.62 -9.95 14.53
C GLN A 181 6.22 -8.91 13.56
N ALA A 182 5.36 -8.18 12.88
CA ALA A 182 5.71 -7.19 11.88
C ALA A 182 5.33 -5.79 12.35
N ASP A 183 6.09 -4.79 11.91
CA ASP A 183 5.78 -3.39 12.17
C ASP A 183 4.44 -2.98 11.54
N THR A 184 3.67 -2.11 12.22
CA THR A 184 2.35 -1.65 11.77
C THR A 184 2.40 -0.79 10.51
N SER A 185 3.54 -0.16 10.22
CA SER A 185 3.80 0.57 8.97
C SER A 185 4.44 -0.33 7.88
N SER A 186 4.60 -1.63 8.13
CA SER A 186 5.14 -2.53 7.10
C SER A 186 4.17 -2.64 5.93
N LYS A 187 4.72 -2.55 4.71
CA LYS A 187 3.96 -2.55 3.45
C LYS A 187 2.85 -3.61 3.43
N THR A 188 3.19 -4.84 3.78
CA THR A 188 2.24 -5.97 3.74
C THR A 188 1.07 -5.80 4.72
N MET A 189 1.30 -5.24 5.92
CA MET A 189 0.24 -5.07 6.92
C MET A 189 -0.71 -3.93 6.55
N VAL A 190 -0.16 -2.79 6.13
CA VAL A 190 -1.02 -1.68 5.66
C VAL A 190 -1.70 -1.98 4.34
N PHE A 191 -1.07 -2.77 3.45
CA PHE A 191 -1.71 -3.29 2.26
C PHE A 191 -2.89 -4.20 2.62
N ALA A 192 -2.74 -5.09 3.60
CA ALA A 192 -3.85 -5.90 4.10
C ALA A 192 -4.99 -5.03 4.69
N GLY A 193 -4.65 -3.95 5.42
CA GLY A 193 -5.61 -2.95 5.86
C GLY A 193 -6.36 -2.29 4.69
N LYS A 194 -5.67 -1.93 3.61
CA LYS A 194 -6.30 -1.39 2.38
C LYS A 194 -7.25 -2.39 1.73
N MET A 195 -6.83 -3.65 1.62
CA MET A 195 -7.69 -4.70 1.05
C MET A 195 -8.93 -4.96 1.91
N TYR A 196 -8.81 -4.83 3.23
CA TYR A 196 -9.97 -4.85 4.12
C TYR A 196 -10.86 -3.61 3.98
N TYR A 197 -10.28 -2.42 3.79
CA TYR A 197 -11.06 -1.22 3.45
C TYR A 197 -11.94 -1.46 2.21
N TYR A 198 -11.43 -2.14 1.17
CA TYR A 198 -12.25 -2.51 0.01
C TYR A 198 -13.45 -3.38 0.38
N THR A 199 -13.34 -4.31 1.34
CA THR A 199 -14.48 -5.13 1.80
C THR A 199 -15.51 -4.27 2.54
N CYS A 200 -15.07 -3.33 3.37
CA CYS A 200 -15.94 -2.38 4.08
C CYS A 200 -16.68 -1.46 3.09
N ARG A 201 -15.96 -0.88 2.12
CA ARG A 201 -16.54 0.00 1.10
C ARG A 201 -17.60 -0.72 0.27
N LEU A 202 -17.34 -1.97 -0.14
CA LEU A 202 -18.30 -2.78 -0.90
C LEU A 202 -19.64 -2.99 -0.19
N LYS A 203 -19.67 -2.86 1.15
CA LYS A 203 -20.86 -3.01 1.97
C LYS A 203 -21.41 -1.68 2.49
N GLY A 204 -20.92 -0.56 1.96
CA GLY A 204 -21.36 0.78 2.35
C GLY A 204 -21.08 1.09 3.82
N LYS A 205 -20.09 0.44 4.44
CA LYS A 205 -19.72 0.69 5.83
C LYS A 205 -18.86 1.94 5.92
N THR A 206 -19.14 2.79 6.91
CA THR A 206 -18.23 3.86 7.31
C THR A 206 -16.92 3.25 7.78
N VAL A 207 -15.81 3.79 7.26
CA VAL A 207 -14.47 3.33 7.60
C VAL A 207 -13.77 4.39 8.44
N GLY A 208 -13.36 4.00 9.65
CA GLY A 208 -12.55 4.83 10.53
C GLY A 208 -11.12 4.31 10.63
N GLY A 209 -10.22 5.16 11.15
CA GLY A 209 -8.79 4.90 11.21
C GLY A 209 -7.99 5.57 10.08
N ASP A 210 -6.67 5.57 10.25
CA ASP A 210 -5.66 6.14 9.35
C ASP A 210 -4.43 5.22 9.34
N ILE A 211 -4.43 4.22 8.45
CA ILE A 211 -3.29 3.30 8.25
C ILE A 211 -2.29 3.92 7.27
N ASP A 212 -0.99 3.64 7.44
CA ASP A 212 0.02 4.24 6.56
C ASP A 212 -0.09 3.77 5.10
N LEU A 213 0.54 4.51 4.19
CA LEU A 213 0.67 4.14 2.79
C LEU A 213 1.51 2.85 2.64
N PRO A 214 1.11 1.87 1.81
CA PRO A 214 1.92 0.68 1.50
C PRO A 214 3.10 1.02 0.57
N VAL A 215 4.06 1.81 1.07
CA VAL A 215 5.16 2.39 0.28
C VAL A 215 5.84 1.34 -0.60
N ASP A 216 5.76 1.57 -1.90
CA ASP A 216 6.46 0.80 -2.91
C ASP A 216 7.01 1.66 -4.04
N ARG A 217 7.52 0.97 -5.08
CA ARG A 217 8.18 1.60 -6.21
C ARG A 217 7.30 2.68 -6.86
N ARG A 218 5.98 2.48 -6.95
CA ARG A 218 5.05 3.42 -7.57
C ARG A 218 4.88 4.66 -6.70
N ASN A 219 4.61 4.50 -5.40
CA ASN A 219 4.44 5.66 -4.50
C ASN A 219 5.74 6.48 -4.40
N SER A 220 6.88 5.80 -4.25
CA SER A 220 8.19 6.47 -4.18
C SER A 220 8.52 7.21 -5.48
N LEU A 221 8.24 6.59 -6.64
CA LEU A 221 8.48 7.22 -7.93
C LEU A 221 7.60 8.44 -8.13
N LEU A 222 6.30 8.36 -7.82
CA LEU A 222 5.39 9.50 -7.92
C LEU A 222 5.82 10.67 -7.03
N THR A 223 6.33 10.36 -5.84
CA THR A 223 6.86 11.38 -4.91
C THR A 223 8.06 12.11 -5.52
N ILE A 224 8.88 11.42 -6.32
CA ILE A 224 10.04 12.00 -7.01
C ILE A 224 9.63 12.76 -8.28
N THR A 225 8.75 12.19 -9.11
CA THR A 225 8.33 12.80 -10.39
C THR A 225 7.46 14.03 -10.19
N SER A 226 6.78 14.14 -9.05
CA SER A 226 5.97 15.30 -8.69
C SER A 226 6.78 16.48 -8.11
N CYS A 227 8.11 16.36 -8.08
CA CYS A 227 9.05 17.32 -7.50
C CYS A 227 8.96 17.51 -5.97
N ILE A 228 8.28 16.62 -5.23
CA ILE A 228 8.28 16.72 -3.77
C ILE A 228 9.68 16.42 -3.20
N ILE A 229 10.43 15.51 -3.82
CA ILE A 229 11.83 15.24 -3.43
C ILE A 229 12.77 15.85 -4.47
N LYS A 230 13.57 16.84 -4.02
CA LYS A 230 14.45 17.64 -4.89
C LYS A 230 15.81 17.00 -5.18
N THR A 231 16.32 16.15 -4.29
CA THR A 231 17.72 15.64 -4.37
C THR A 231 17.93 14.43 -5.28
N CYS A 232 16.87 13.93 -5.93
CA CYS A 232 16.92 12.71 -6.73
C CYS A 232 17.23 12.89 -8.23
N ALA A 233 17.75 14.06 -8.64
CA ALA A 233 17.96 14.37 -10.05
C ALA A 233 19.00 13.49 -10.75
N LYS A 234 19.99 12.95 -10.03
CA LYS A 234 21.11 12.20 -10.63
C LYS A 234 20.87 10.70 -10.77
N ASP A 235 20.05 10.10 -9.90
CA ASP A 235 19.76 8.67 -9.93
C ASP A 235 18.39 8.38 -9.28
N ILE A 236 17.34 8.41 -10.10
CA ILE A 236 15.97 8.11 -9.65
C ILE A 236 15.88 6.68 -9.13
N LYS A 237 16.56 5.72 -9.79
CA LYS A 237 16.46 4.31 -9.44
C LYS A 237 16.96 4.08 -8.02
N LYS A 238 18.15 4.58 -7.70
CA LYS A 238 18.71 4.52 -6.35
C LYS A 238 17.81 5.22 -5.33
N CYS A 239 17.32 6.42 -5.65
CA CYS A 239 16.39 7.12 -4.77
C CYS A 239 15.13 6.32 -4.46
N VAL A 240 14.52 5.71 -5.47
CA VAL A 240 13.33 4.87 -5.27
C VAL A 240 13.67 3.67 -4.39
N GLU A 241 14.80 3.01 -4.63
CA GLU A 241 15.26 1.87 -3.82
C GLU A 241 15.49 2.27 -2.36
N ASP A 242 16.13 3.41 -2.12
CA ASP A 242 16.39 3.94 -0.79
C ASP A 242 15.11 4.34 -0.05
N LEU A 243 14.20 5.07 -0.70
CA LEU A 243 12.92 5.48 -0.13
C LEU A 243 11.97 4.31 0.20
N MET A 244 12.16 3.13 -0.41
CA MET A 244 11.40 1.94 -0.04
C MET A 244 11.97 1.22 1.19
N LYS A 245 13.22 1.50 1.59
CA LYS A 245 13.84 0.82 2.73
C LYS A 245 13.16 1.23 4.03
N PRO A 246 13.08 0.32 5.04
CA PRO A 246 12.49 0.64 6.34
C PRO A 246 13.06 1.91 7.00
N SER A 247 14.35 2.20 6.78
CA SER A 247 15.03 3.38 7.32
C SER A 247 14.53 4.71 6.73
N CYS A 248 14.15 4.74 5.45
CA CYS A 248 13.78 5.99 4.77
C CYS A 248 12.29 6.08 4.36
N ARG A 249 11.52 4.98 4.40
CA ARG A 249 10.11 4.97 3.95
C ARG A 249 9.20 5.94 4.71
N SER A 250 9.56 6.31 5.94
CA SER A 250 8.85 7.30 6.74
C SER A 250 8.76 8.66 6.03
N ILE A 251 9.74 9.00 5.18
CA ILE A 251 9.72 10.22 4.37
C ILE A 251 8.51 10.22 3.43
N VAL A 252 8.33 9.14 2.67
CA VAL A 252 7.19 8.99 1.74
C VAL A 252 5.88 8.97 2.53
N ILE A 253 5.80 8.20 3.61
CA ILE A 253 4.60 8.14 4.46
C ILE A 253 4.21 9.54 4.96
N ASN A 254 5.16 10.29 5.52
CA ASN A 254 4.89 11.60 6.12
C ASN A 254 4.47 12.65 5.08
N VAL A 255 5.06 12.62 3.89
CA VAL A 255 4.65 13.46 2.75
C VAL A 255 3.19 13.18 2.40
N TRP A 256 2.83 11.92 2.19
CA TRP A 256 1.47 11.57 1.78
C TRP A 256 0.45 11.71 2.90
N LYS A 257 0.84 11.58 4.17
CA LYS A 257 0.00 11.95 5.33
C LYS A 257 -0.34 13.44 5.31
N ARG A 258 0.63 14.29 5.00
CA ARG A 258 0.40 15.74 4.90
C ARG A 258 -0.52 16.09 3.73
N ILE A 259 -0.33 15.44 2.59
CA ILE A 259 -1.22 15.57 1.43
C ILE A 259 -2.64 15.14 1.82
N SER A 260 -2.78 13.96 2.42
CA SER A 260 -4.05 13.40 2.91
C SER A 260 -4.80 14.36 3.83
N LYS A 261 -4.12 14.90 4.85
CA LYS A 261 -4.72 15.85 5.79
C LYS A 261 -5.21 17.12 5.11
N THR A 262 -4.48 17.60 4.11
CA THR A 262 -4.78 18.89 3.45
C THR A 262 -5.83 18.73 2.35
N SER A 263 -5.85 17.60 1.63
CA SER A 263 -6.87 17.31 0.62
C SER A 263 -8.18 16.78 1.21
N GLY A 264 -8.18 16.33 2.47
CA GLY A 264 -9.33 15.69 3.11
C GLY A 264 -9.56 14.24 2.64
N ILE A 265 -8.63 13.65 1.90
CA ILE A 265 -8.73 12.29 1.36
C ILE A 265 -7.89 11.37 2.25
N PRO A 266 -8.46 10.32 2.87
CA PRO A 266 -7.69 9.37 3.68
C PRO A 266 -6.54 8.73 2.92
N ILE A 267 -5.38 8.52 3.57
CA ILE A 267 -4.15 8.09 2.89
C ILE A 267 -4.27 6.72 2.22
N TYR A 268 -5.02 5.78 2.81
CA TYR A 268 -5.27 4.46 2.22
C TYR A 268 -6.08 4.53 0.92
N ARG A 269 -6.87 5.60 0.73
CA ARG A 269 -7.56 5.89 -0.53
C ARG A 269 -6.64 6.57 -1.54
N LEU A 270 -5.75 7.45 -1.05
CA LEU A 270 -4.70 8.05 -1.89
C LEU A 270 -3.76 7.01 -2.48
N ASP A 271 -3.58 5.85 -1.84
CA ASP A 271 -2.81 4.75 -2.43
C ASP A 271 -3.34 4.35 -3.81
N SER A 272 -4.66 4.27 -3.99
CA SER A 272 -5.28 3.96 -5.28
C SER A 272 -4.95 4.99 -6.35
N LEU A 273 -4.93 6.27 -6.00
CA LEU A 273 -4.40 7.32 -6.88
C LEU A 273 -2.93 7.07 -7.21
N THR A 274 -2.08 6.97 -6.19
CA THR A 274 -0.64 6.86 -6.42
C THR A 274 -0.27 5.63 -7.24
N TRP A 275 -1.01 4.54 -7.10
CA TRP A 275 -0.72 3.30 -7.79
C TRP A 275 -1.28 3.29 -9.22
N LEU A 276 -2.54 3.66 -9.43
CA LEU A 276 -3.18 3.66 -10.74
C LEU A 276 -2.64 4.78 -11.64
N ILE A 277 -2.56 6.01 -11.11
CA ILE A 277 -2.05 7.15 -11.88
C ILE A 277 -0.59 6.93 -12.28
N THR A 278 0.26 6.43 -11.38
CA THR A 278 1.66 6.10 -11.76
C THR A 278 1.72 5.01 -12.82
N GLY A 279 0.80 4.02 -12.78
CA GLY A 279 0.68 2.99 -13.81
C GLY A 279 0.32 3.58 -15.18
N ILE A 280 -0.64 4.49 -15.22
CA ILE A 280 -1.10 5.18 -16.43
C ILE A 280 0.02 6.09 -16.96
N LEU A 281 0.58 6.94 -16.10
CA LEU A 281 1.70 7.81 -16.44
C LEU A 281 2.85 7.01 -17.06
N LYS A 282 3.25 5.89 -16.43
CA LYS A 282 4.34 5.06 -16.96
C LYS A 282 4.00 4.45 -18.33
N THR A 283 2.78 3.99 -18.54
CA THR A 283 2.34 3.42 -19.83
C THR A 283 2.39 4.48 -20.95
N ASN A 284 2.09 5.73 -20.61
CA ASN A 284 2.10 6.86 -21.53
C ASN A 284 3.41 7.67 -21.47
N ASN A 285 4.52 7.06 -21.05
CA ASN A 285 5.84 7.70 -20.99
C ASN A 285 5.88 9.05 -20.22
N TYR A 286 5.08 9.16 -19.16
CA TYR A 286 4.89 10.36 -18.33
C TYR A 286 4.37 11.58 -19.10
N ASP A 287 3.75 11.38 -20.26
CA ASP A 287 3.04 12.42 -20.98
C ASP A 287 1.71 12.74 -20.24
N PRO A 288 1.54 13.95 -19.70
CA PRO A 288 0.33 14.34 -18.98
C PRO A 288 -0.89 14.46 -19.89
N ILE A 289 -0.72 14.79 -21.19
CA ILE A 289 -1.82 14.91 -22.15
C ILE A 289 -2.35 13.53 -22.51
N GLN A 290 -1.48 12.60 -22.89
CA GLN A 290 -1.92 11.22 -23.20
C GLN A 290 -2.55 10.54 -21.98
N SER A 291 -2.05 10.82 -20.78
CA SER A 291 -2.61 10.30 -19.53
C SER A 291 -3.98 10.90 -19.20
N TYR A 292 -4.17 12.18 -19.50
CA TYR A 292 -5.47 12.84 -19.39
C TYR A 292 -6.48 12.24 -20.36
N GLU A 293 -6.11 12.07 -21.63
CA GLU A 293 -6.95 11.46 -22.66
C GLU A 293 -7.36 10.03 -22.29
N TYR A 294 -6.42 9.23 -21.76
CA TYR A 294 -6.70 7.90 -21.26
C TYR A 294 -7.73 7.91 -20.13
N LEU A 295 -7.53 8.75 -19.09
CA LEU A 295 -8.45 8.83 -17.96
C LEU A 295 -9.83 9.33 -18.38
N CYS A 296 -9.89 10.26 -19.34
CA CYS A 296 -11.16 10.72 -19.89
C CYS A 296 -11.89 9.60 -20.65
N ARG A 297 -11.18 8.82 -21.48
CA ARG A 297 -11.77 7.76 -22.29
C ARG A 297 -12.14 6.50 -21.50
N GLU A 298 -11.21 6.01 -20.67
CA GLU A 298 -11.36 4.70 -20.01
C GLU A 298 -12.02 4.80 -18.63
N ILE A 299 -11.80 5.91 -17.91
CA ILE A 299 -12.34 6.13 -16.55
C ILE A 299 -13.52 7.12 -16.58
N GLY A 300 -13.73 7.84 -17.68
CA GLY A 300 -14.81 8.82 -17.81
C GLY A 300 -14.56 10.13 -17.06
N TYR A 301 -13.30 10.43 -16.68
CA TYR A 301 -12.98 11.62 -15.87
C TYR A 301 -12.21 12.67 -16.66
N CYS A 302 -12.91 13.72 -17.10
CA CYS A 302 -12.41 14.72 -18.06
C CYS A 302 -12.40 16.16 -17.50
N LYS A 303 -12.12 16.36 -16.21
CA LYS A 303 -12.05 17.71 -15.64
C LYS A 303 -10.73 18.38 -16.01
N GLU A 304 -10.74 19.65 -16.39
CA GLU A 304 -9.51 20.42 -16.65
C GLU A 304 -8.54 20.40 -15.46
N LYS A 305 -9.06 20.35 -14.23
CA LYS A 305 -8.24 20.25 -13.02
C LYS A 305 -7.43 18.94 -12.93
N LEU A 306 -7.91 17.85 -13.55
CA LEU A 306 -7.12 16.63 -13.69
C LEU A 306 -5.89 16.88 -14.55
N LYS A 307 -6.05 17.59 -15.66
CA LYS A 307 -4.93 17.92 -16.55
C LYS A 307 -3.86 18.69 -15.78
N GLU A 308 -4.25 19.73 -15.03
CA GLU A 308 -3.34 20.48 -14.15
C GLU A 308 -2.64 19.58 -13.12
N LEU A 309 -3.38 18.66 -12.48
CA LEU A 309 -2.80 17.68 -11.56
C LEU A 309 -1.77 16.77 -12.25
N LEU A 310 -2.06 16.26 -13.44
CA LEU A 310 -1.15 15.37 -14.17
C LEU A 310 0.15 16.10 -14.54
N PHE A 311 0.06 17.33 -15.03
CA PHE A 311 1.24 18.18 -15.25
C PHE A 311 2.04 18.38 -13.96
N ALA A 312 1.36 18.56 -12.82
CA ALA A 312 2.02 18.70 -11.54
C ALA A 312 2.69 17.39 -11.06
N LEU A 313 2.08 16.24 -11.31
CA LEU A 313 2.62 14.93 -10.92
C LEU A 313 3.82 14.50 -11.78
N THR A 314 3.98 15.08 -12.96
CA THR A 314 5.07 14.76 -13.91
C THR A 314 6.10 15.87 -14.07
N SER A 315 6.01 16.98 -13.32
CA SER A 315 6.89 18.15 -13.52
C SER A 315 8.39 17.83 -13.43
N CYS A 316 8.77 16.81 -12.65
CA CYS A 316 10.16 16.34 -12.54
C CYS A 316 10.40 15.00 -13.26
N ALA A 317 9.49 14.54 -14.10
CA ALA A 317 9.67 13.31 -14.87
C ALA A 317 10.61 13.51 -16.07
N ASN A 318 10.50 14.64 -16.77
CA ASN A 318 11.27 14.93 -17.98
C ASN A 318 12.63 15.59 -17.71
N ASP A 319 12.79 16.28 -16.57
CA ASP A 319 14.08 16.85 -16.14
C ASP A 319 15.10 15.79 -15.69
N LYS A 320 14.72 14.50 -15.74
CA LYS A 320 15.43 13.40 -15.08
C LYS A 320 15.52 12.13 -15.94
N ASN A 321 15.23 12.22 -17.25
CA ASN A 321 15.45 11.15 -18.23
C ASN A 321 16.80 11.30 -18.92
#